data_AF-A0A349HJZ9-F1
#
_entry.id   AF-A0A349HJZ9-F1
#
_cell.length_a   1.000
_cell.length_b   1.000
_cell.length_c   1.000
_cell.angle_alpha   90.00
_cell.angle_beta   90.00
_cell.angle_gamma   90.00
#
_symmetry.space_group_name_H-M   'P 1'
#
loop_
_entity.id
_entity.type
_entity.pdbx_description
1 polymer ?
#
loop_
_entity_poly.entity_id
_entity_poly.type
_entity_poly.pdbx_seq_one_letter_code
_entity_poly.pdbx_strand_id
1 'polypeptide(L)'
;MTAASRGKYQSVKAYWHSLDDAERMPVTIGSGDPCFCIGGTSATLEQARAKAQSKYDQLQRGTASLSLTTGGNPKIAAECALTVSGIK
;
A
#
# COMPACT_ATOMS: atom_id res chain seq x y z
N MET A 1 1.55 -7.71 -13.11
CA MET A 1 2.57 -6.78 -12.58
C MET A 1 3.52 -7.55 -11.68
N THR A 2 4.79 -7.63 -12.09
CA THR A 2 5.87 -8.45 -11.54
C THR A 2 6.35 -7.93 -10.17
N ALA A 3 6.77 -8.83 -9.27
CA ALA A 3 7.08 -8.56 -7.87
C ALA A 3 8.23 -7.55 -7.59
N ALA A 4 8.97 -7.10 -8.63
CA ALA A 4 10.23 -6.36 -8.51
C ALA A 4 10.13 -4.87 -8.12
N SER A 5 8.92 -4.32 -7.94
CA SER A 5 8.72 -2.91 -7.58
C SER A 5 8.20 -2.68 -6.15
N ARG A 6 8.09 -3.75 -5.36
CA ARG A 6 7.52 -3.73 -4.00
C ARG A 6 8.62 -3.30 -3.01
N GLY A 7 8.40 -2.18 -2.30
CA GLY A 7 9.37 -1.59 -1.37
C GLY A 7 10.22 -0.43 -1.91
N LYS A 8 10.01 0.00 -3.17
CA LYS A 8 10.72 1.15 -3.74
C LYS A 8 10.08 2.51 -3.46
N TYR A 9 8.82 2.56 -3.02
CA TYR A 9 8.09 3.82 -2.91
C TYR A 9 7.72 4.07 -1.44
N GLN A 10 8.08 5.24 -0.93
CA GLN A 10 7.86 5.67 0.46
C GLN A 10 6.64 6.59 0.60
N SER A 11 6.08 7.06 -0.51
CA SER A 11 4.86 7.86 -0.53
C SER A 11 4.01 7.55 -1.76
N VAL A 12 2.71 7.82 -1.68
CA VAL A 12 1.74 7.62 -2.76
C VAL A 12 0.94 8.90 -2.97
N LYS A 13 0.90 9.39 -4.21
CA LYS A 13 0.15 10.58 -4.61
C LYS A 13 -1.01 10.18 -5.51
N ALA A 14 -2.23 10.54 -5.14
CA ALA A 14 -3.43 10.37 -5.94
C ALA A 14 -3.99 11.73 -6.35
N TYR A 15 -4.79 11.77 -7.42
CA TYR A 15 -5.48 12.98 -7.85
C TYR A 15 -7.00 12.78 -7.75
N TRP A 16 -7.72 13.80 -7.31
CA TRP A 16 -9.17 13.87 -7.39
C TRP A 16 -9.60 15.16 -8.05
N HIS A 17 -10.81 15.16 -8.59
CA HIS A 17 -11.43 16.33 -9.17
C HIS A 17 -12.31 16.98 -8.11
N SER A 18 -11.99 18.21 -7.73
CA SER A 18 -12.89 19.00 -6.88
C SER A 18 -14.00 19.54 -7.77
N LEU A 19 -15.26 19.20 -7.44
CA LEU A 19 -16.41 19.80 -8.12
C LEU A 19 -16.60 21.27 -7.72
N ASP A 20 -16.01 21.68 -6.61
CA ASP A 20 -16.09 23.04 -6.05
C ASP A 20 -15.16 24.01 -6.80
N ASP A 21 -13.90 23.60 -7.00
CA ASP A 21 -12.87 24.38 -7.70
C ASP A 21 -12.79 24.08 -9.20
N ALA A 22 -13.43 23.01 -9.68
CA ALA A 22 -13.22 22.44 -11.02
C ALA A 22 -11.73 22.12 -11.33
N GLU A 23 -10.92 21.93 -10.29
CA GLU A 23 -9.49 21.66 -10.38
C GLU A 23 -9.10 20.25 -9.90
N ARG A 24 -7.97 19.76 -10.42
CA ARG A 24 -7.41 18.47 -10.03
C ARG A 24 -6.50 18.64 -8.83
N MET A 25 -7.01 18.30 -7.65
CA MET A 25 -6.25 18.41 -6.41
C MET A 25 -5.44 17.13 -6.12
N PRO A 26 -4.14 17.26 -5.77
CA PRO A 26 -3.34 16.13 -5.34
C PRO A 26 -3.58 15.79 -3.87
N VAL A 27 -3.62 14.49 -3.56
CA VAL A 27 -3.62 13.94 -2.20
C VAL A 27 -2.41 13.03 -2.07
N THR A 28 -1.51 13.36 -1.15
CA THR A 28 -0.31 12.57 -0.87
C THR A 28 -0.48 11.85 0.48
N ILE A 29 -0.18 10.55 0.51
CA ILE A 29 -0.15 9.71 1.70
C ILE A 29 1.24 9.09 1.83
N GLY A 30 1.86 9.25 3.00
CA GLY A 30 3.23 8.83 3.29
C GLY A 30 4.25 9.98 3.16
N SER A 31 5.36 9.85 3.89
CA SER A 31 6.45 10.84 3.94
C SER A 31 7.74 10.17 3.48
N GLY A 32 8.25 10.56 2.31
CA GLY A 32 9.53 10.05 1.79
C GLY A 32 9.57 10.00 0.25
N ASP A 33 10.78 10.10 -0.29
CA ASP A 33 11.08 9.90 -1.71
C ASP A 33 11.59 8.45 -1.88
N PRO A 34 11.11 7.63 -2.83
CA PRO A 34 10.33 7.95 -4.03
C PRO A 34 8.81 7.96 -3.84
N CYS A 35 8.13 8.84 -4.59
CA CYS A 35 6.68 8.98 -4.59
C CYS A 35 6.02 8.24 -5.76
N PHE A 36 5.07 7.33 -5.47
CA PHE A 36 4.26 6.66 -6.47
C PHE A 36 3.04 7.50 -6.85
N CYS A 37 3.02 8.06 -8.06
CA CYS A 37 1.85 8.76 -8.58
C CYS A 37 0.84 7.77 -9.17
N ILE A 38 -0.35 7.68 -8.55
CA ILE A 38 -1.48 6.94 -9.10
C ILE A 38 -2.07 7.73 -10.27
N GLY A 39 -2.07 7.11 -11.45
CA GLY A 39 -2.78 7.64 -12.62
C GLY A 39 -4.30 7.52 -12.46
N GLY A 40 -5.02 8.49 -13.01
CA GLY A 40 -6.49 8.57 -12.95
C GLY A 40 -6.98 9.57 -11.91
N THR A 41 -8.14 10.14 -12.19
CA THR A 41 -8.79 11.14 -11.32
C THR A 41 -9.97 10.50 -10.62
N SER A 42 -10.05 10.65 -9.30
CA SER A 42 -11.19 10.18 -8.51
C SER A 42 -12.26 11.26 -8.38
N ALA A 43 -13.52 10.86 -8.25
CA ALA A 43 -14.65 11.79 -8.16
C ALA A 43 -14.75 12.54 -6.82
N THR A 44 -14.05 12.07 -5.79
CA THR A 44 -14.16 12.59 -4.42
C THR A 44 -12.82 12.52 -3.70
N LEU A 45 -12.58 13.44 -2.75
CA LEU A 45 -11.43 13.46 -1.87
C LEU A 45 -11.26 12.12 -1.13
N GLU A 46 -12.33 11.62 -0.53
CA GLU A 46 -12.32 10.38 0.26
C GLU A 46 -11.94 9.16 -0.59
N GLN A 47 -12.42 9.08 -1.83
CA GLN A 47 -12.05 8.03 -2.76
C GLN A 47 -10.57 8.11 -3.16
N ALA A 48 -10.04 9.32 -3.42
CA ALA A 48 -8.61 9.46 -3.70
C ALA A 48 -7.75 9.10 -2.49
N ARG A 49 -8.17 9.49 -1.29
CA ARG A 49 -7.50 9.12 -0.04
C ARG A 49 -7.52 7.61 0.18
N ALA A 50 -8.67 6.96 0.02
CA ALA A 50 -8.80 5.51 0.14
C ALA A 50 -7.92 4.77 -0.88
N LYS A 51 -7.92 5.21 -2.15
CA LYS A 51 -7.03 4.67 -3.19
C LYS A 51 -5.56 4.86 -2.84
N ALA A 52 -5.16 6.04 -2.40
CA ALA A 52 -3.79 6.31 -1.97
C ALA A 52 -3.38 5.42 -0.79
N GLN A 53 -4.24 5.29 0.22
CA GLN A 53 -4.02 4.45 1.39
C GLN A 53 -3.93 2.96 1.04
N SER A 54 -4.85 2.43 0.23
CA SER A 54 -4.82 1.03 -0.19
C SER A 54 -3.57 0.70 -1.00
N LYS A 55 -3.09 1.64 -1.82
CA LYS A 55 -1.85 1.49 -2.58
C LYS A 55 -0.62 1.58 -1.69
N TYR A 56 -0.62 2.49 -0.71
CA TYR A 56 0.42 2.59 0.30
C TYR A 56 0.55 1.28 1.09
N ASP A 57 -0.57 0.74 1.58
CA ASP A 57 -0.59 -0.53 2.30
C ASP A 57 -0.14 -1.70 1.41
N GLN A 58 -0.57 -1.74 0.14
CA GLN A 58 -0.11 -2.74 -0.83
C GLN A 58 1.40 -2.69 -1.08
N LEU A 59 2.00 -1.50 -1.10
CA LEU A 59 3.45 -1.31 -1.25
C LEU A 59 4.19 -1.76 0.00
N GLN A 60 3.65 -1.45 1.18
CA GLN A 60 4.25 -1.83 2.47
C GLN A 60 4.15 -3.35 2.73
N ARG A 61 3.04 -4.02 2.37
CA ARG A 61 2.90 -5.48 2.52
C ARG A 61 3.94 -6.29 1.75
N GLY A 62 4.58 -5.69 0.73
CA GLY A 62 5.59 -6.36 -0.08
C GLY A 62 7.04 -6.10 0.36
N THR A 63 7.29 -5.29 1.40
CA THR A 63 8.65 -5.04 1.90
C THR A 63 9.20 -6.21 2.72
N ALA A 64 8.33 -7.00 3.33
CA ALA A 64 8.70 -8.18 4.10
C ALA A 64 7.96 -9.41 3.56
N SER A 65 8.71 -10.41 3.11
CA SER A 65 8.18 -11.73 2.74
C SER A 65 8.82 -12.78 3.62
N LEU A 66 8.00 -13.61 4.26
CA LEU A 66 8.44 -14.72 5.09
C LEU A 66 8.03 -16.02 4.40
N SER A 67 8.99 -16.92 4.17
CA SER A 67 8.74 -18.30 3.73
C SER A 67 9.16 -19.23 4.87
N LEU A 68 8.22 -20.01 5.41
CA LEU A 68 8.45 -20.93 6.52
C LEU A 68 7.97 -22.33 6.13
N THR A 69 8.76 -23.35 6.46
CA THR A 69 8.35 -24.75 6.39
C THR A 69 8.16 -25.27 7.82
N THR A 70 6.99 -25.86 8.09
CA THR A 70 6.62 -26.35 9.43
C THR A 70 5.88 -27.68 9.30
N GLY A 71 5.91 -28.50 10.36
CA GLY A 71 4.97 -29.62 10.49
C GLY A 71 3.54 -29.09 10.55
N GLY A 72 2.58 -29.87 10.03
CA GLY A 72 1.18 -29.44 9.87
C GLY A 72 0.61 -28.84 11.16
N ASN A 73 0.31 -27.54 11.12
CA ASN A 73 -0.23 -26.81 12.26
C ASN A 73 -1.49 -26.04 11.82
N PRO A 74 -2.69 -26.39 12.33
CA PRO A 74 -3.95 -25.77 11.92
C PRO A 74 -4.10 -24.31 12.38
N LYS A 75 -3.20 -23.81 13.25
CA LYS A 75 -3.17 -22.40 13.67
C LYS A 75 -2.52 -21.49 12.63
N ILE A 76 -1.88 -22.06 11.61
CA ILE A 76 -1.27 -21.32 10.50
C ILE A 76 -2.25 -21.35 9.34
N ALA A 77 -3.02 -20.26 9.21
CA ALA A 77 -4.02 -20.07 8.17
C ALA A 77 -3.86 -18.69 7.51
N ALA A 78 -4.54 -18.48 6.39
CA ALA A 78 -4.61 -17.16 5.77
C ALA A 78 -5.24 -16.14 6.73
N GLU A 79 -4.80 -14.89 6.66
CA GLU A 79 -5.29 -13.78 7.50
C GLU A 79 -4.98 -13.89 9.01
N CYS A 80 -4.31 -14.96 9.47
CA CYS A 80 -3.81 -15.05 10.83
C CYS A 80 -2.50 -14.28 11.00
N ALA A 81 -2.42 -13.44 12.04
CA ALA A 81 -1.17 -12.80 12.45
C ALA A 81 -0.20 -13.84 13.05
N LEU A 82 1.01 -13.92 12.49
CA LEU A 82 2.06 -14.81 12.96
C LEU A 82 3.18 -14.00 13.60
N THR A 83 3.56 -14.37 14.82
CA THR A 83 4.74 -13.81 15.50
C THR A 83 5.85 -14.84 15.43
N VAL A 84 6.97 -14.49 14.80
CA VAL A 84 8.17 -15.32 14.77
C VAL A 84 9.14 -14.81 15.84
N SER A 85 9.48 -15.66 16.79
CA SER A 85 10.40 -15.35 17.89
C SER A 85 11.61 -16.30 17.84
N GLY A 86 12.79 -15.84 18.28
CA GLY A 86 13.99 -16.68 18.38
C GLY A 86 14.89 -16.70 17.13
N ILE A 87 14.75 -15.71 16.24
CA ILE A 87 15.66 -15.50 15.11
C ILE A 87 16.93 -14.82 15.65
N LYS A 88 18.12 -15.36 15.36
CA LYS A 88 19.42 -14.83 15.79
C LYS A 88 20.35 -14.70 14.61
#